data_AF-A0A958CKR9-F1
#
_entry.id   AF-A0A958CKR9-F1
#
_cell.length_a   1.000
_cell.length_b   1.000
_cell.length_c   1.000
_cell.angle_alpha   90.00
_cell.angle_beta   90.00
_cell.angle_gamma   90.00
#
_symmetry.space_group_name_H-M   'P 1'
#
loop_
_entity.id
_entity.type
_entity.pdbx_description
1 polymer ?
#
loop_
_entity_poly.entity_id
_entity_poly.type
_entity_poly.pdbx_seq_one_letter_code
_entity_poly.pdbx_strand_id
1 'polypeptide(L)'
;MLTKINNEPVITAGAIIGAIMAVLTALVALGVISITPEQISAVEAVLVAVVPLLLSLIGAVVARRYVTPVANPRDNDGNELVARDA
;
A
#
# COMPACT_ATOMS: atom_id res chain seq x y z
N MET A 1 14.59 -7.42 12.12
CA MET A 1 13.65 -8.17 11.25
C MET A 1 12.58 -7.26 10.63
N LEU A 2 12.08 -6.25 11.35
CA LEU A 2 11.12 -5.25 10.84
C LEU A 2 11.65 -4.30 9.74
N THR A 3 12.98 -4.14 9.61
CA THR A 3 13.60 -3.25 8.62
C THR A 3 13.59 -3.76 7.17
N LYS A 4 13.39 -5.06 6.93
CA LYS A 4 13.32 -5.60 5.56
C LYS A 4 11.97 -5.38 4.87
N ILE A 5 10.91 -5.14 5.65
CA ILE A 5 9.55 -4.93 5.15
C ILE A 5 9.48 -3.69 4.23
N ASN A 6 10.32 -2.67 4.49
CA ASN A 6 10.37 -1.47 3.65
C ASN A 6 10.86 -1.70 2.21
N ASN A 7 11.56 -2.80 1.92
CA ASN A 7 12.15 -3.04 0.60
C ASN A 7 11.34 -4.01 -0.26
N GLU A 8 10.29 -4.64 0.29
CA GLU A 8 9.53 -5.68 -0.38
C GLU A 8 8.03 -5.31 -0.40
N PRO A 9 7.63 -4.29 -1.19
CA PRO A 9 6.27 -3.77 -1.20
C PRO A 9 5.24 -4.82 -1.60
N VAL A 10 5.60 -5.74 -2.51
CA VAL A 10 4.71 -6.82 -2.95
C VAL A 10 4.49 -7.85 -1.85
N ILE A 11 5.55 -8.22 -1.11
CA ILE A 11 5.44 -9.18 0.01
C ILE A 11 4.61 -8.56 1.14
N THR A 12 4.81 -7.27 1.42
CA THR A 12 4.02 -6.52 2.39
C THR A 12 2.54 -6.46 1.98
N ALA A 13 2.26 -6.21 0.71
CA ALA A 13 0.89 -6.23 0.18
C ALA A 13 0.25 -7.61 0.36
N GLY A 14 0.96 -8.70 -0.02
CA GLY A 14 0.49 -10.07 0.16
C GLY A 14 0.19 -10.42 1.61
N ALA A 15 1.05 -10.00 2.55
CA ALA A 15 0.84 -10.21 3.98
C ALA A 15 -0.41 -9.48 4.50
N ILE A 16 -0.66 -8.24 4.05
CA ILE A 16 -1.86 -7.47 4.41
C ILE A 16 -3.12 -8.15 3.86
N ILE A 17 -3.11 -8.55 2.58
CA ILE A 17 -4.25 -9.23 1.95
C ILE A 17 -4.54 -10.53 2.71
N GLY A 18 -3.51 -11.35 2.96
CA GLY A 18 -3.64 -12.61 3.70
C GLY A 18 -4.21 -12.41 5.10
N ALA A 19 -3.77 -11.38 5.82
CA ALA A 19 -4.30 -11.05 7.15
C ALA A 19 -5.79 -10.67 7.10
N ILE A 20 -6.20 -9.85 6.12
CA ILE A 20 -7.61 -9.46 5.95
C ILE A 20 -8.47 -10.69 5.62
N MET A 21 -8.02 -11.53 4.70
CA MET A 21 -8.74 -12.75 4.30
C MET A 21 -8.83 -13.76 5.45
N ALA A 22 -7.78 -13.90 6.26
CA ALA A 22 -7.79 -14.76 7.44
C ALA A 22 -8.84 -14.30 8.46
N VAL A 23 -8.93 -12.99 8.73
CA VAL A 23 -9.94 -12.43 9.64
C VAL A 23 -11.35 -12.64 9.08
N LEU A 24 -11.58 -12.37 7.79
CA LEU A 24 -12.88 -12.61 7.15
C LEU A 24 -13.30 -14.07 7.27
N THR A 25 -12.39 -15.00 6.97
CA THR A 25 -12.65 -16.44 7.03
C THR A 25 -12.97 -16.87 8.47
N ALA A 26 -12.24 -16.34 9.45
CA ALA A 26 -12.51 -16.62 10.87
C ALA A 26 -13.89 -16.10 11.31
N LEU A 27 -14.29 -14.90 10.88
CA LEU A 27 -15.60 -14.34 11.20
C LEU A 27 -16.75 -15.12 10.56
N VAL A 28 -16.57 -15.60 9.32
CA VAL A 28 -17.53 -16.49 8.66
C VAL A 28 -17.63 -17.83 9.40
N ALA A 29 -16.49 -18.42 9.79
CA ALA A 29 -16.45 -19.68 10.53
C ALA A 29 -17.09 -19.57 11.93
N LEU A 30 -16.96 -18.42 12.59
CA LEU A 30 -17.62 -18.13 13.87
C LEU A 30 -19.13 -17.85 13.71
N GLY A 31 -19.65 -17.79 12.48
CA GLY A 31 -21.04 -17.48 12.19
C GLY A 31 -21.43 -16.02 12.48
N VAL A 32 -20.44 -15.13 12.71
CA VAL A 32 -20.67 -13.70 12.98
C VAL A 32 -21.21 -13.00 11.75
N ILE A 33 -20.76 -13.43 10.57
CA ILE A 33 -21.16 -12.91 9.27
C ILE A 33 -21.45 -14.07 8.32
N SER A 34 -22.47 -13.92 7.47
CA SER A 34 -22.79 -14.87 6.40
C SER A 34 -22.44 -14.25 5.06
N ILE A 35 -21.40 -14.79 4.44
CA ILE A 35 -20.87 -14.35 3.15
C ILE A 35 -20.71 -15.59 2.27
N THR A 36 -21.08 -15.50 0.99
CA THR A 36 -20.95 -16.63 0.06
C THR A 36 -19.51 -16.78 -0.45
N PRO A 37 -19.10 -17.96 -0.92
CA PRO A 37 -17.76 -18.16 -1.49
C PRO A 37 -17.43 -17.20 -2.64
N GLU A 38 -18.43 -16.85 -3.45
CA GLU A 38 -18.27 -15.92 -4.58
C GLU A 38 -17.98 -14.49 -4.10
N GLN A 39 -18.59 -14.08 -3.00
CA GLN A 39 -18.34 -12.77 -2.38
C GLN A 39 -16.94 -12.70 -1.76
N ILE A 40 -16.48 -13.79 -1.12
CA ILE A 40 -15.10 -13.88 -0.59
C ILE A 40 -14.09 -13.75 -1.74
N SER A 41 -14.34 -14.43 -2.85
CA SER A 41 -13.49 -14.38 -4.05
C SER A 41 -13.49 -12.99 -4.69
N ALA A 42 -14.63 -12.31 -4.72
CA ALA A 42 -14.74 -10.94 -5.21
C ALA A 42 -13.94 -9.96 -4.32
N VAL A 43 -14.02 -10.11 -2.99
CA VAL A 43 -13.22 -9.30 -2.05
C VAL A 43 -11.73 -9.54 -2.26
N GLU A 44 -11.31 -10.79 -2.42
CA GLU A 44 -9.91 -11.12 -2.68
C GLU A 44 -9.40 -10.46 -3.97
N ALA A 45 -10.17 -10.53 -5.06
CA ALA A 45 -9.80 -9.91 -6.33
C ALA A 45 -9.61 -8.38 -6.20
N VAL A 46 -10.50 -7.71 -5.45
CA VAL A 46 -10.38 -6.28 -5.17
C VAL A 46 -9.13 -6.00 -4.33
N LEU A 47 -8.88 -6.78 -3.28
CA LEU A 47 -7.72 -6.58 -2.40
C LEU A 47 -6.40 -6.76 -3.16
N VAL A 48 -6.30 -7.79 -4.01
CA VAL A 48 -5.12 -8.05 -4.84
C VAL A 48 -4.84 -6.91 -5.81
N ALA A 49 -5.87 -6.28 -6.38
CA ALA A 49 -5.70 -5.15 -7.27
C ALA A 49 -5.38 -3.83 -6.53
N VAL A 50 -6.09 -3.56 -5.45
CA VAL A 50 -6.12 -2.23 -4.81
C VAL A 50 -4.98 -2.07 -3.79
N VAL A 51 -4.69 -3.08 -2.97
CA VAL A 51 -3.71 -2.95 -1.88
C VAL A 51 -2.31 -2.62 -2.41
N PRO A 52 -1.77 -3.31 -3.44
CA PRO A 52 -0.46 -2.94 -3.99
C PRO A 52 -0.43 -1.53 -4.55
N LEU A 53 -1.49 -1.12 -5.27
CA LEU A 53 -1.60 0.21 -5.85
C LEU A 53 -1.55 1.30 -4.77
N LEU A 54 -2.33 1.13 -3.70
CA LEU A 54 -2.38 2.08 -2.60
C LEU A 54 -1.05 2.14 -1.85
N LEU A 55 -0.43 0.99 -1.57
CA LEU A 55 0.88 0.96 -0.90
C LEU A 55 1.95 1.65 -1.74
N SER A 56 1.99 1.45 -3.05
CA SER A 56 2.91 2.15 -3.94
C SER A 56 2.65 3.67 -3.95
N LEU A 57 1.38 4.09 -4.01
CA LEU A 57 1.04 5.51 -4.01
C LEU A 57 1.41 6.18 -2.68
N ILE A 58 1.02 5.58 -1.56
CA ILE A 58 1.33 6.08 -0.22
C ILE A 58 2.84 6.11 -0.01
N GLY A 59 3.54 5.03 -0.40
CA GLY A 59 5.00 4.95 -0.33
C GLY A 59 5.68 6.09 -1.10
N ALA A 60 5.22 6.38 -2.32
CA ALA A 60 5.74 7.49 -3.12
C ALA A 60 5.47 8.85 -2.48
N VAL A 61 4.26 9.08 -1.92
CA VAL A 61 3.92 10.33 -1.23
C VAL A 61 4.74 10.52 0.04
N VAL A 62 4.94 9.46 0.82
CA VAL A 62 5.77 9.50 2.03
C VAL A 62 7.24 9.72 1.68
N ALA A 63 7.75 9.06 0.63
CA ALA A 63 9.12 9.24 0.18
C ALA A 63 9.43 10.70 -0.19
N ARG A 64 8.48 11.43 -0.79
CA ARG A 64 8.64 12.87 -1.09
C ARG A 64 8.95 13.75 0.12
N ARG A 65 8.67 13.30 1.34
CA ARG A 65 9.06 14.03 2.56
C ARG A 65 10.54 13.88 2.91
N TYR A 66 11.21 12.90 2.31
CA TYR A 66 12.61 12.57 2.59
C TYR A 66 13.52 12.75 1.38
N VAL A 67 12.97 12.73 0.16
CA VAL A 67 13.72 12.91 -1.09
C VAL A 67 13.04 13.90 -2.02
N THR A 68 13.82 14.82 -2.59
CA THR A 68 13.36 15.78 -3.60
C THR A 68 13.36 15.13 -4.99
N PRO A 69 12.24 15.10 -5.73
CA PRO A 69 12.20 14.55 -7.08
C PRO A 69 13.02 15.40 -8.05
N VAL A 70 13.96 14.79 -8.79
CA VAL A 70 14.79 15.50 -9.79
C VAL A 70 13.96 16.03 -10.96
N ALA A 71 12.91 15.32 -11.35
CA ALA A 71 12.06 15.71 -12.48
C ALA A 71 11.08 16.87 -12.18
N ASN A 72 10.85 17.19 -10.91
CA ASN A 72 9.99 18.31 -10.47
C ASN A 72 10.44 18.75 -9.07
N PRO A 73 11.62 19.40 -8.98
CA PRO A 73 12.23 19.71 -7.71
C PRO A 73 11.48 20.88 -7.07
N ARG A 74 10.93 20.64 -5.88
CA ARG A 74 10.21 21.64 -5.09
C ARG A 74 10.67 21.58 -3.64
N ASP A 75 10.62 22.72 -2.96
CA ASP A 75 10.85 22.79 -1.51
C ASP A 75 9.62 22.32 -0.71
N ASN A 76 9.73 22.36 0.61
CA ASN A 76 8.66 21.93 1.53
C ASN A 76 7.43 22.85 1.49
N ASP A 77 7.58 24.08 1.01
CA ASP A 77 6.52 25.06 0.87
C ASP A 77 5.88 25.01 -0.54
N GLY A 78 6.38 24.13 -1.41
CA GLY A 78 5.89 23.88 -2.76
C GLY A 78 6.49 24.80 -3.83
N ASN A 79 7.47 25.63 -3.48
CA ASN A 79 8.18 26.49 -4.42
C ASN A 79 9.12 25.68 -5.29
N GLU A 80 9.25 26.07 -6.55
CA GLU A 80 10.15 25.43 -7.50
C GLU A 80 11.62 25.69 -7.14
N LEU A 81 12.42 24.63 -7.13
CA LEU A 81 13.86 24.72 -6.92
C LEU A 81 14.55 24.80 -8.28
N VAL A 82 15.24 25.90 -8.55
CA VAL A 82 16.08 26.05 -9.74
C VAL A 82 17.51 25.59 -9.46
N ALA A 83 18.14 24.97 -10.46
CA ALA A 83 19.56 24.64 -10.38
C ALA A 83 20.35 25.93 -10.19
N ARG A 84 21.20 25.97 -9.15
CA ARG A 84 22.12 27.07 -8.95
C ARG A 84 23.23 26.93 -9.99
N ASP A 85 23.28 27.85 -10.95
CA ASP A 85 24.35 27.90 -11.95
C ASP A 85 25.71 27.89 -11.23
N ALA A 86 26.59 26.98 -11.66
CA ALA A 86 27.90 26.70 -11.06
C ALA A 86 28.98 27.67 -11.56
#